data_AF-A0A919MNB1-F1
#
_entry.id   AF-A0A919MNB1-F1
#
_cell.length_a   1.000
_cell.length_b   1.000
_cell.length_c   1.000
_cell.angle_alpha   90.00
_cell.angle_beta   90.00
_cell.angle_gamma   90.00
#
_symmetry.space_group_name_H-M   'P 1'
#
loop_
_entity.id
_entity.type
_entity.pdbx_description
1 polymer ?
#
loop_
_entity_poly.entity_id
_entity_poly.type
_entity_poly.pdbx_seq_one_letter_code
_entity_poly.pdbx_strand_id
1 'polypeptide(L)'
;MGRLRDDAVDVFARYYVKYLQAYARHGIRVDALTLLNEPGMDVVYPAMDIGIAQQQRLVLAIKRELAAHRLRTRLYVHDFNFWDWKDPNSTATKNYHRILDDPRVRAAADAIAFHPYWGDPAVMRDAYEQTGKPVHLTETSDLSPATVLSDLRLDASSYVLWAQATDQDGGTLHWTPARDNAIDWAEVGRTTRWPDRLVKVDTTTGTFTVRDELYALGQFARYLGPQHVRVASSAADNGVSNVVFRDGGDGFVAVLGNDAATDRTVEVVLAGESFTAVVPAHAYATYRWTGRVPPSRRNHAPVLRAVAPVVADQFATTRVPLSATDRDGDGPVATAWSCGWPTAPARRPPTRSRYATPRARCWRGRRRRTPGAGRRTSRCTSRSSWPRATSW
;
A
#
# COMPACT_ATOMS: atom_id res chain seq x y z
N MET A 1 -9.36 -31.26 3.77
CA MET A 1 -8.02 -30.69 3.52
C MET A 1 -6.93 -31.62 4.04
N GLY A 2 -5.88 -31.88 3.26
CA GLY A 2 -4.69 -32.60 3.75
C GLY A 2 -3.76 -31.67 4.54
N ARG A 3 -2.90 -32.24 5.39
CA ARG A 3 -1.91 -31.49 6.18
C ARG A 3 -0.51 -31.99 5.87
N LEU A 4 0.49 -31.09 5.91
CA LEU A 4 1.89 -31.48 5.83
C LEU A 4 2.22 -32.47 6.96
N ARG A 5 2.77 -33.64 6.62
CA ARG A 5 3.28 -34.59 7.62
C ARG A 5 4.55 -34.04 8.26
N ASP A 6 4.69 -34.22 9.57
CA ASP A 6 5.87 -33.72 10.30
C ASP A 6 7.18 -34.33 9.83
N ASP A 7 7.17 -35.60 9.42
CA ASP A 7 8.32 -36.32 8.88
C ASP A 7 8.65 -35.97 7.42
N ALA A 8 7.79 -35.20 6.75
CA ALA A 8 7.95 -34.81 5.35
C ALA A 8 8.58 -33.41 5.17
N VAL A 9 8.85 -32.65 6.23
CA VAL A 9 9.37 -31.26 6.15
C VAL A 9 10.67 -31.19 5.34
N ASP A 10 11.66 -32.03 5.65
CA ASP A 10 12.94 -32.03 4.93
C ASP A 10 12.82 -32.57 3.50
N VAL A 11 11.91 -33.52 3.28
CA VAL A 11 11.60 -34.03 1.93
C VAL A 11 11.02 -32.89 1.08
N PHE A 12 10.11 -32.11 1.66
CA PHE A 12 9.46 -31.02 0.97
C PHE A 12 10.42 -29.84 0.69
N ALA A 13 11.35 -29.54 1.61
CA ALA A 13 12.42 -28.58 1.34
C ALA A 13 13.32 -28.99 0.15
N ARG A 14 13.68 -30.27 0.04
CA ARG A 14 14.44 -30.79 -1.12
C ARG A 14 13.63 -30.76 -2.41
N TYR A 15 12.31 -30.87 -2.34
CA TYR A 15 11.44 -30.71 -3.50
C TYR A 15 11.57 -29.31 -4.11
N TYR A 16 11.60 -28.24 -3.29
CA TYR A 16 11.84 -26.87 -3.78
C TYR A 16 13.16 -26.73 -4.53
N VAL A 17 14.25 -27.33 -4.03
CA VAL A 17 15.53 -27.33 -4.76
C VAL A 17 15.42 -28.01 -6.11
N LYS A 18 14.77 -29.18 -6.18
CA LYS A 18 14.57 -29.90 -7.44
C LYS A 18 13.73 -29.09 -8.43
N TYR A 19 12.67 -28.43 -7.94
CA TYR A 19 11.85 -27.51 -8.72
C TYR A 19 12.70 -26.37 -9.32
N LEU A 20 13.47 -25.66 -8.49
CA LEU A 20 14.31 -24.54 -8.93
C LEU A 20 15.37 -24.98 -9.94
N GLN A 21 16.03 -26.11 -9.71
CA GLN A 21 17.01 -26.67 -10.64
C GLN A 21 16.37 -27.11 -11.95
N ALA A 22 15.14 -27.64 -11.91
CA ALA A 22 14.42 -28.02 -13.12
C ALA A 22 14.12 -26.81 -14.00
N TYR A 23 13.57 -25.74 -13.43
CA TYR A 23 13.33 -24.49 -14.16
C TYR A 23 14.62 -23.87 -14.70
N ALA A 24 15.70 -23.89 -13.90
CA ALA A 24 16.99 -23.39 -14.34
C ALA A 24 17.57 -24.15 -15.55
N ARG A 25 17.32 -25.46 -15.67
CA ARG A 25 17.71 -26.25 -16.86
C ARG A 25 16.99 -25.79 -18.13
N HIS A 26 15.82 -25.17 -18.00
CA HIS A 26 15.08 -24.56 -19.10
C HIS A 26 15.39 -23.06 -19.27
N GLY A 27 16.43 -22.55 -18.62
CA GLY A 27 16.80 -21.13 -18.68
C GLY A 27 15.88 -20.21 -17.87
N ILE A 28 14.96 -20.77 -17.07
CA ILE A 28 14.03 -19.99 -16.26
C ILE A 28 14.60 -19.84 -14.85
N ARG A 29 14.95 -18.61 -14.50
CA ARG A 29 15.38 -18.27 -13.15
C ARG A 29 14.16 -17.88 -12.31
N VAL A 30 13.97 -18.60 -11.21
CA VAL A 30 12.94 -18.26 -10.22
C VAL A 30 13.56 -17.38 -9.13
N ASP A 31 13.15 -16.11 -9.09
CA ASP A 31 13.71 -15.12 -8.17
C ASP A 31 13.14 -15.22 -6.76
N ALA A 32 11.89 -15.68 -6.60
CA ALA A 32 11.23 -15.82 -5.31
C ALA A 32 10.27 -17.02 -5.27
N LEU A 33 10.00 -17.50 -4.06
CA LEU A 33 9.03 -18.54 -3.72
C LEU A 33 8.25 -18.13 -2.48
N THR A 34 7.03 -18.62 -2.35
CA THR A 34 6.28 -18.64 -1.10
C THR A 34 6.24 -20.07 -0.53
N LEU A 35 5.88 -20.23 0.74
CA LEU A 35 5.81 -21.54 1.39
C LEU A 35 4.66 -22.40 0.85
N LEU A 36 3.54 -21.77 0.53
CA LEU A 36 2.29 -22.35 0.06
C LEU A 36 1.37 -21.19 -0.32
N ASN A 37 0.56 -21.38 -1.34
CA ASN A 37 -0.59 -20.52 -1.57
C ASN A 37 -1.60 -20.68 -0.42
N GLU A 38 -2.02 -19.58 0.18
CA GLU A 38 -3.13 -19.50 1.13
C GLU A 38 -3.13 -20.64 2.17
N PRO A 39 -2.06 -20.76 2.99
CA PRO A 39 -1.91 -21.85 3.93
C PRO A 39 -3.15 -21.98 4.83
N GLY A 40 -3.62 -23.21 5.04
CA GLY A 40 -4.78 -23.46 5.91
C GLY A 40 -6.15 -23.09 5.32
N MET A 41 -6.23 -22.66 4.05
CA MET A 41 -7.53 -22.41 3.40
C MET A 41 -8.25 -23.70 2.99
N ASP A 42 -9.44 -23.94 3.53
CA ASP A 42 -10.24 -25.15 3.22
C ASP A 42 -11.08 -24.98 1.96
N VAL A 43 -10.43 -25.14 0.80
CA VAL A 43 -11.02 -24.98 -0.53
C VAL A 43 -11.16 -26.32 -1.26
N VAL A 44 -11.73 -26.26 -2.46
CA VAL A 44 -12.08 -27.39 -3.33
C VAL A 44 -10.99 -27.74 -4.35
N TYR A 45 -9.99 -26.87 -4.49
CA TYR A 45 -8.81 -27.04 -5.34
C TYR A 45 -7.56 -27.36 -4.48
N PRO A 46 -6.38 -27.67 -5.09
CA PRO A 46 -5.19 -28.07 -4.34
C PRO A 46 -4.82 -27.07 -3.23
N ALA A 47 -4.96 -27.50 -1.98
CA ALA A 47 -4.65 -26.74 -0.79
C ALA A 47 -4.06 -27.66 0.28
N MET A 48 -3.24 -27.11 1.17
CA MET A 48 -2.61 -27.86 2.25
C MET A 48 -2.62 -27.06 3.55
N ASP A 49 -3.00 -27.71 4.65
CA ASP A 49 -2.92 -27.14 5.98
C ASP A 49 -1.49 -27.25 6.51
N ILE A 50 -1.03 -26.18 7.16
CA ILE A 50 0.30 -26.09 7.73
C ILE A 50 0.30 -25.10 8.90
N GLY A 51 0.49 -25.64 10.12
CA GLY A 51 0.53 -24.81 11.33
C GLY A 51 1.80 -23.95 11.41
N ILE A 52 1.77 -22.91 12.24
CA ILE A 52 2.89 -21.95 12.41
C ILE A 52 4.23 -22.65 12.69
N ALA A 53 4.25 -23.62 13.62
CA ALA A 53 5.48 -24.35 13.96
C ALA A 53 6.01 -25.20 12.77
N GLN A 54 5.13 -25.72 11.91
CA GLN A 54 5.54 -26.44 10.70
C GLN A 54 6.08 -25.48 9.65
N GLN A 55 5.46 -24.30 9.47
CA GLN A 55 5.97 -23.26 8.59
C GLN A 55 7.36 -22.78 9.02
N GLN A 56 7.58 -22.55 10.32
CA GLN A 56 8.89 -22.18 10.86
C GLN A 56 9.96 -23.22 10.54
N ARG A 57 9.68 -24.52 10.76
CA ARG A 57 10.62 -25.60 10.39
C ARG A 57 10.86 -25.67 8.89
N LEU A 58 9.81 -25.50 8.08
CA LEU A 58 9.90 -25.54 6.63
C LEU A 58 10.72 -24.36 6.07
N VAL A 59 10.56 -23.14 6.60
CA VAL A 59 11.39 -21.97 6.21
C VAL A 59 12.87 -22.26 6.43
N LEU A 60 13.23 -22.75 7.62
CA LEU A 60 14.63 -23.05 7.96
C LEU A 60 15.18 -24.19 7.10
N ALA A 61 14.38 -25.23 6.86
CA ALA A 61 14.77 -26.35 6.01
C ALA A 61 14.99 -25.87 4.56
N ILE A 62 14.06 -25.11 3.96
CA ILE A 62 14.21 -24.56 2.61
C ILE A 62 15.49 -23.72 2.52
N LYS A 63 15.69 -22.76 3.44
CA LYS A 63 16.87 -21.89 3.39
C LYS A 63 18.19 -22.63 3.56
N ARG A 64 18.23 -23.70 4.38
CA ARG A 64 19.37 -24.61 4.49
C ARG A 64 19.64 -25.31 3.15
N GLU A 65 18.62 -25.86 2.51
CA GLU A 65 18.76 -26.55 1.21
C GLU A 65 19.17 -25.57 0.10
N LEU A 66 18.60 -24.36 0.04
CA LEU A 66 18.99 -23.33 -0.93
C LEU A 66 20.48 -22.96 -0.78
N ALA A 67 20.94 -22.76 0.47
CA ALA A 67 22.34 -22.45 0.75
C ALA A 67 23.28 -23.60 0.34
N ALA A 68 22.94 -24.85 0.67
CA ALA A 68 23.71 -26.03 0.31
C ALA A 68 23.88 -26.17 -1.22
N HIS A 69 22.88 -25.74 -1.98
CA HIS A 69 22.88 -25.78 -3.44
C HIS A 69 23.25 -24.44 -4.10
N ARG A 70 23.69 -23.44 -3.34
CA ARG A 70 24.08 -22.10 -3.81
C ARG A 70 22.98 -21.39 -4.62
N LEU A 71 21.72 -21.67 -4.31
CA LEU A 71 20.56 -21.03 -4.92
C LEU A 71 20.25 -19.72 -4.18
N ARG A 72 20.00 -18.65 -4.94
CA ARG A 72 19.75 -17.29 -4.41
C ARG A 72 18.27 -16.89 -4.42
N THR A 73 17.39 -17.83 -4.68
CA THR A 73 15.94 -17.61 -4.69
C THR A 73 15.48 -17.10 -3.33
N ARG A 74 14.66 -16.04 -3.35
CA ARG A 74 14.07 -15.46 -2.15
C ARG A 74 12.92 -16.32 -1.64
N LEU A 75 12.67 -16.29 -0.34
CA LEU A 75 11.61 -17.01 0.33
C LEU A 75 10.71 -16.04 1.09
N TYR A 76 9.46 -15.98 0.65
CA TYR A 76 8.41 -15.15 1.24
C TYR A 76 7.55 -16.01 2.15
N VAL A 77 7.11 -15.43 3.27
CA VAL A 77 6.17 -16.07 4.20
C VAL A 77 4.77 -15.47 4.04
N HIS A 78 3.78 -16.06 4.69
CA HIS A 78 2.36 -15.68 4.64
C HIS A 78 1.62 -16.15 3.39
N ASP A 79 1.68 -15.36 2.30
CA ASP A 79 1.02 -15.65 1.02
C ASP A 79 -0.50 -15.87 1.14
N PHE A 80 -1.15 -14.95 1.87
CA PHE A 80 -2.58 -14.99 2.13
C PHE A 80 -3.16 -13.58 2.38
N ASN A 81 -4.42 -13.49 2.80
CA ASN A 81 -5.14 -12.22 2.92
C ASN A 81 -4.68 -11.32 4.07
N PHE A 82 -4.83 -10.01 3.92
CA PHE A 82 -4.47 -9.01 4.93
C PHE A 82 -5.00 -9.34 6.33
N TRP A 83 -6.25 -9.80 6.42
CA TRP A 83 -6.89 -10.16 7.68
C TRP A 83 -6.16 -11.30 8.41
N ASP A 84 -5.66 -12.30 7.69
CA ASP A 84 -5.07 -13.52 8.26
C ASP A 84 -3.70 -13.29 8.92
N TRP A 85 -3.04 -12.16 8.62
CA TRP A 85 -1.79 -11.76 9.26
C TRP A 85 -1.96 -11.55 10.77
N LYS A 86 -3.06 -10.89 11.16
CA LYS A 86 -3.42 -10.56 12.55
C LYS A 86 -4.92 -10.78 12.81
N ASP A 87 -5.40 -11.99 12.56
CA ASP A 87 -6.77 -12.39 12.90
C ASP A 87 -6.94 -12.56 14.42
N PRO A 88 -7.63 -11.64 15.13
CA PRO A 88 -7.73 -11.68 16.59
C PRO A 88 -8.42 -12.94 17.14
N ASN A 89 -9.14 -13.68 16.29
CA ASN A 89 -9.96 -14.83 16.71
C ASN A 89 -9.30 -16.20 16.46
N SER A 90 -8.11 -16.26 15.84
CA SER A 90 -7.49 -17.52 15.44
C SER A 90 -6.21 -17.86 16.21
N THR A 91 -6.14 -19.05 16.80
CA THR A 91 -5.03 -19.40 17.71
C THR A 91 -4.06 -20.45 17.17
N ALA A 92 -4.46 -21.30 16.21
CA ALA A 92 -3.67 -22.46 15.77
C ALA A 92 -3.07 -22.34 14.36
N THR A 93 -3.88 -21.95 13.37
CA THR A 93 -3.48 -21.95 11.95
C THR A 93 -3.31 -20.56 11.34
N LYS A 94 -4.10 -19.56 11.74
CA LYS A 94 -3.96 -18.16 11.27
C LYS A 94 -3.13 -17.32 12.26
N ASN A 95 -3.15 -15.98 12.18
CA ASN A 95 -2.19 -15.13 12.91
C ASN A 95 -0.75 -15.41 12.49
N TYR A 96 -0.52 -15.31 11.18
CA TYR A 96 0.71 -15.70 10.55
C TYR A 96 1.91 -14.79 10.86
N HIS A 97 1.69 -13.60 11.42
CA HIS A 97 2.80 -12.80 11.96
C HIS A 97 3.68 -13.59 12.95
N ARG A 98 3.09 -14.57 13.66
CA ARG A 98 3.78 -15.45 14.60
C ARG A 98 4.83 -16.36 13.96
N ILE A 99 4.81 -16.54 12.64
CA ILE A 99 5.91 -17.21 11.92
C ILE A 99 7.24 -16.51 12.27
N LEU A 100 7.21 -15.19 12.41
CA LEU A 100 8.38 -14.35 12.70
C LEU A 100 8.70 -14.19 14.19
N ASP A 101 8.02 -14.93 15.08
CA ASP A 101 8.36 -14.99 16.51
C ASP A 101 9.64 -15.80 16.75
N ASP A 102 9.96 -16.77 15.88
CA ASP A 102 11.28 -17.41 15.87
C ASP A 102 12.29 -16.46 15.19
N PRO A 103 13.31 -15.95 15.92
CA PRO A 103 14.27 -15.00 15.37
C PRO A 103 15.10 -15.59 14.22
N ARG A 104 15.29 -16.91 14.16
CA ARG A 104 15.99 -17.57 13.05
C ARG A 104 15.15 -17.51 11.78
N VAL A 105 13.83 -17.70 11.91
CA VAL A 105 12.88 -17.59 10.80
C VAL A 105 12.76 -16.13 10.38
N ARG A 106 12.72 -15.19 11.33
CA ARG A 106 12.76 -13.75 11.03
C ARG A 106 14.03 -13.37 10.26
N ALA A 107 15.19 -13.90 10.61
CA ALA A 107 16.42 -13.65 9.84
C ALA A 107 16.39 -14.32 8.46
N ALA A 108 15.78 -15.50 8.36
CA ALA A 108 15.72 -16.29 7.15
C ALA A 108 14.69 -15.79 6.12
N ALA A 109 13.50 -15.34 6.52
CA ALA A 109 12.48 -14.87 5.59
C ALA A 109 12.93 -13.60 4.85
N ASP A 110 12.81 -13.55 3.52
CA ASP A 110 13.28 -12.40 2.74
C ASP A 110 12.20 -11.32 2.60
N ALA A 111 10.92 -11.70 2.61
CA ALA A 111 9.78 -10.79 2.49
C ALA A 111 8.49 -11.41 3.05
N ILE A 112 7.41 -10.64 3.06
CA ILE A 112 6.06 -11.06 3.47
C ILE A 112 5.12 -10.91 2.27
N ALA A 113 4.36 -11.95 1.95
CA ALA A 113 3.45 -11.99 0.81
C ALA A 113 1.99 -11.80 1.25
N PHE A 114 1.20 -11.03 0.50
CA PHE A 114 -0.18 -10.70 0.80
C PHE A 114 -1.10 -10.82 -0.43
N HIS A 115 -2.35 -11.15 -0.16
CA HIS A 115 -3.47 -11.08 -1.11
C HIS A 115 -4.48 -10.03 -0.64
N PRO A 116 -5.14 -9.28 -1.53
CA PRO A 116 -6.09 -8.23 -1.15
C PRO A 116 -7.55 -8.69 -1.16
N TYR A 117 -7.84 -10.00 -1.03
CA TYR A 117 -9.23 -10.46 -1.08
C TYR A 117 -10.01 -10.19 0.21
N TRP A 118 -9.32 -10.00 1.34
CA TRP A 118 -9.96 -9.65 2.61
C TRP A 118 -9.04 -8.95 3.62
N GLY A 119 -9.56 -7.92 4.30
CA GLY A 119 -8.89 -7.20 5.37
C GLY A 119 -8.44 -5.80 4.94
N ASP A 120 -7.73 -5.11 5.84
CA ASP A 120 -7.27 -3.74 5.63
C ASP A 120 -5.84 -3.72 5.05
N PRO A 121 -5.60 -3.12 3.87
CA PRO A 121 -4.27 -3.05 3.26
C PRO A 121 -3.25 -2.27 4.11
N ALA A 122 -3.66 -1.45 5.08
CA ALA A 122 -2.75 -0.79 6.02
C ALA A 122 -1.85 -1.78 6.77
N VAL A 123 -2.24 -3.06 6.86
CA VAL A 123 -1.42 -4.12 7.44
C VAL A 123 -0.07 -4.29 6.74
N MET A 124 0.03 -3.98 5.45
CA MET A 124 1.29 -4.06 4.69
C MET A 124 2.31 -3.08 5.26
N ARG A 125 1.88 -1.83 5.46
CA ARG A 125 2.70 -0.80 6.09
C ARG A 125 3.12 -1.19 7.50
N ASP A 126 2.17 -1.65 8.32
CA ASP A 126 2.44 -2.10 9.68
C ASP A 126 3.46 -3.25 9.72
N ALA A 127 3.34 -4.22 8.80
CA ALA A 127 4.23 -5.36 8.71
C ALA A 127 5.65 -4.92 8.27
N TYR A 128 5.75 -4.01 7.30
CA TYR A 128 7.02 -3.41 6.91
C TYR A 128 7.68 -2.68 8.09
N GLU A 129 6.97 -1.79 8.78
CA GLU A 129 7.51 -1.02 9.92
C GLU A 129 7.94 -1.93 11.10
N GLN A 130 7.19 -3.00 11.37
CA GLN A 130 7.50 -3.92 12.48
C GLN A 130 8.67 -4.86 12.19
N THR A 131 8.95 -5.15 10.92
CA THR A 131 9.90 -6.21 10.54
C THR A 131 11.08 -5.74 9.71
N GLY A 132 10.98 -4.55 9.10
CA GLY A 132 11.92 -4.04 8.10
C GLY A 132 11.95 -4.86 6.79
N LYS A 133 11.01 -5.80 6.60
CA LYS A 133 10.97 -6.68 5.44
C LYS A 133 10.08 -6.11 4.34
N PRO A 134 10.48 -6.20 3.06
CA PRO A 134 9.58 -5.90 1.95
C PRO A 134 8.27 -6.67 2.06
N VAL A 135 7.19 -6.06 1.60
CA VAL A 135 5.85 -6.66 1.55
C VAL A 135 5.42 -6.72 0.09
N HIS A 136 4.93 -7.86 -0.37
CA HIS A 136 4.60 -8.12 -1.77
C HIS A 136 3.14 -8.51 -1.90
N LEU A 137 2.41 -7.86 -2.81
CA LEU A 137 1.14 -8.41 -3.27
C LEU A 137 1.44 -9.46 -4.33
N THR A 138 1.21 -10.72 -3.98
CA THR A 138 1.60 -11.90 -4.75
C THR A 138 0.45 -12.49 -5.56
N GLU A 139 -0.78 -12.11 -5.25
CA GLU A 139 -1.96 -12.50 -6.01
C GLU A 139 -3.08 -11.47 -5.87
N THR A 140 -3.70 -11.08 -6.99
CA THR A 140 -4.95 -10.31 -7.02
C THR A 140 -5.64 -10.41 -8.39
N SER A 141 -6.96 -10.29 -8.39
CA SER A 141 -7.79 -10.13 -9.59
C SER A 141 -8.28 -8.70 -9.81
N ASP A 142 -7.95 -7.76 -8.92
CA ASP A 142 -8.41 -6.37 -9.01
C ASP A 142 -7.59 -5.59 -10.05
N LEU A 143 -8.25 -5.17 -11.14
CA LEU A 143 -7.67 -4.42 -12.25
C LEU A 143 -7.63 -2.90 -11.99
N SER A 144 -8.08 -2.43 -10.83
CA SER A 144 -8.18 -1.02 -10.49
C SER A 144 -6.81 -0.35 -10.35
N PRO A 145 -6.47 0.63 -11.21
CA PRO A 145 -5.24 1.41 -11.06
C PRO A 145 -5.24 2.27 -9.79
N ALA A 146 -6.42 2.61 -9.25
CA ALA A 146 -6.55 3.33 -7.98
C ALA A 146 -6.11 2.45 -6.80
N THR A 147 -6.47 1.16 -6.84
CA THR A 147 -6.04 0.17 -5.85
C THR A 147 -4.52 -0.01 -5.91
N VAL A 148 -3.95 -0.19 -7.11
CA VAL A 148 -2.48 -0.29 -7.29
C VAL A 148 -1.77 0.93 -6.68
N LEU A 149 -2.24 2.14 -6.98
CA LEU A 149 -1.66 3.35 -6.42
C LEU A 149 -1.75 3.38 -4.89
N SER A 150 -2.92 3.06 -4.34
CA SER A 150 -3.15 3.02 -2.89
C SER A 150 -2.25 2.01 -2.20
N ASP A 151 -2.13 0.80 -2.74
CA ASP A 151 -1.32 -0.28 -2.17
C ASP A 151 0.17 0.05 -2.25
N LEU A 152 0.64 0.62 -3.36
CA LEU A 152 2.01 1.11 -3.48
C LEU A 152 2.30 2.22 -2.45
N ARG A 153 1.33 3.11 -2.13
CA ARG A 153 1.48 4.09 -1.04
C ARG A 153 1.58 3.44 0.35
N LEU A 154 1.04 2.23 0.50
CA LEU A 154 1.09 1.40 1.71
C LEU A 154 2.27 0.41 1.72
N ASP A 155 3.34 0.74 0.99
CA ASP A 155 4.62 0.01 0.93
C ASP A 155 4.56 -1.36 0.23
N ALA A 156 3.49 -1.65 -0.53
CA ALA A 156 3.51 -2.79 -1.46
C ALA A 156 4.71 -2.66 -2.42
N SER A 157 5.54 -3.70 -2.47
CA SER A 157 6.75 -3.78 -3.29
C SER A 157 6.49 -4.44 -4.65
N SER A 158 5.31 -5.04 -4.83
CA SER A 158 4.81 -5.60 -6.09
C SER A 158 3.29 -5.62 -6.10
N TYR A 159 2.71 -5.80 -7.29
CA TYR A 159 1.29 -6.04 -7.52
C TYR A 159 1.13 -7.10 -8.60
N VAL A 160 0.89 -8.36 -8.22
CA VAL A 160 0.87 -9.50 -9.14
C VAL A 160 -0.56 -9.85 -9.53
N LEU A 161 -0.92 -9.47 -10.76
CA LEU A 161 -2.19 -9.84 -11.39
C LEU A 161 -2.12 -11.24 -11.98
N TRP A 162 -3.05 -12.12 -11.61
CA TRP A 162 -3.16 -13.45 -12.20
C TRP A 162 -4.16 -13.47 -13.35
N ALA A 163 -3.92 -14.38 -14.30
CA ALA A 163 -4.71 -14.55 -15.53
C ALA A 163 -4.91 -13.24 -16.34
N GLN A 164 -3.82 -12.53 -16.64
CA GLN A 164 -3.89 -11.24 -17.37
C GLN A 164 -4.41 -11.37 -18.81
N ALA A 165 -4.13 -12.51 -19.46
CA ALA A 165 -4.59 -12.80 -20.82
C ALA A 165 -5.38 -14.11 -20.84
N THR A 166 -6.50 -14.09 -21.53
CA THR A 166 -7.36 -15.27 -21.76
C THR A 166 -7.69 -15.41 -23.24
N ASP A 167 -8.10 -16.60 -23.64
CA ASP A 167 -8.70 -16.81 -24.96
C ASP A 167 -10.09 -16.17 -25.08
N GLN A 168 -10.73 -16.33 -26.24
CA GLN A 168 -12.04 -15.78 -26.55
C GLN A 168 -13.16 -16.31 -25.65
N ASP A 169 -12.92 -17.45 -24.98
CA ASP A 169 -13.84 -18.11 -24.08
C ASP A 169 -13.59 -17.76 -22.61
N GLY A 170 -12.56 -16.97 -22.30
CA GLY A 170 -12.23 -16.55 -20.93
C GLY A 170 -11.29 -17.51 -20.20
N GLY A 171 -10.64 -18.43 -20.91
CA GLY A 171 -9.74 -19.43 -20.34
C GLY A 171 -10.42 -20.41 -19.39
N THR A 172 -9.62 -21.25 -18.75
CA THR A 172 -10.10 -22.26 -17.78
C THR A 172 -10.00 -21.72 -16.36
N LEU A 173 -11.08 -21.77 -15.58
CA LEU A 173 -10.95 -21.66 -14.12
C LEU A 173 -10.23 -22.88 -13.57
N HIS A 174 -9.32 -22.63 -12.62
CA HIS A 174 -8.48 -23.67 -12.03
C HIS A 174 -9.16 -24.42 -10.87
N TRP A 175 -10.49 -24.29 -10.69
CA TRP A 175 -11.21 -24.94 -9.61
C TRP A 175 -12.60 -25.42 -10.02
N THR A 176 -13.10 -26.41 -9.29
CA THR A 176 -14.45 -26.98 -9.45
C THR A 176 -15.20 -26.92 -8.12
N PRO A 177 -16.53 -27.01 -8.10
CA PRO A 177 -17.28 -27.11 -6.85
C PRO A 177 -17.05 -28.41 -6.07
N ALA A 178 -16.42 -29.43 -6.66
CA ALA A 178 -16.31 -30.78 -6.10
C ALA A 178 -14.91 -31.05 -5.54
N ARG A 179 -14.84 -31.64 -4.33
CA ARG A 179 -13.59 -32.14 -3.73
C ARG A 179 -13.28 -33.54 -4.24
N ASP A 180 -12.98 -33.66 -5.53
CA ASP A 180 -12.77 -34.94 -6.20
C ASP A 180 -11.45 -34.96 -6.98
N ASN A 181 -10.68 -36.03 -6.80
CA ASN A 181 -9.42 -36.25 -7.53
C ASN A 181 -9.65 -36.87 -8.92
N ALA A 182 -10.86 -37.34 -9.22
CA ALA A 182 -11.25 -37.96 -10.49
C ALA A 182 -11.94 -36.98 -11.46
N ILE A 183 -11.75 -35.68 -11.26
CA ILE A 183 -12.35 -34.64 -12.08
C ILE A 183 -11.78 -34.66 -13.50
N ASP A 184 -12.69 -34.61 -14.48
CA ASP A 184 -12.33 -34.32 -15.86
C ASP A 184 -12.00 -32.83 -16.02
N TRP A 185 -10.72 -32.49 -15.88
CA TRP A 185 -10.22 -31.13 -16.07
C TRP A 185 -10.46 -30.58 -17.48
N ALA A 186 -10.67 -31.44 -18.49
CA ALA A 186 -11.04 -31.00 -19.85
C ALA A 186 -12.51 -30.56 -19.94
N GLU A 187 -13.41 -31.15 -19.13
CA GLU A 187 -14.80 -30.67 -18.98
C GLU A 187 -14.85 -29.36 -18.17
N VAL A 188 -14.06 -29.24 -17.10
CA VAL A 188 -13.96 -28.01 -16.31
C VAL A 188 -13.50 -26.84 -17.16
N GLY A 189 -12.49 -27.06 -18.01
CA GLY A 189 -12.00 -26.07 -18.95
C GLY A 189 -13.01 -25.58 -19.98
N ARG A 190 -14.07 -26.36 -20.24
CA ARG A 190 -15.16 -25.97 -21.16
C ARG A 190 -16.27 -25.16 -20.48
N THR A 191 -16.43 -25.27 -19.17
CA THR A 191 -17.61 -24.79 -18.45
C THR A 191 -17.39 -23.50 -17.67
N THR A 192 -16.14 -23.17 -17.32
CA THR A 192 -15.87 -22.14 -16.33
C THR A 192 -14.93 -21.09 -16.92
N ARG A 193 -15.40 -19.83 -16.99
CA ARG A 193 -14.79 -18.75 -17.78
C ARG A 193 -14.40 -17.58 -16.87
N TRP A 194 -13.22 -16.98 -17.07
CA TRP A 194 -12.90 -15.67 -16.51
C TRP A 194 -13.44 -14.59 -17.44
N PRO A 195 -14.64 -14.03 -17.19
CA PRO A 195 -14.98 -12.80 -17.86
C PRO A 195 -13.96 -11.73 -17.45
N ASP A 196 -13.63 -10.82 -18.36
CA ASP A 196 -13.00 -9.54 -18.00
C ASP A 196 -11.53 -9.57 -17.57
N ARG A 197 -10.65 -10.19 -18.37
CA ARG A 197 -9.19 -10.06 -18.24
C ARG A 197 -8.61 -8.97 -19.15
N LEU A 198 -7.37 -8.52 -18.88
CA LEU A 198 -6.76 -7.37 -19.55
C LEU A 198 -6.64 -7.55 -21.06
N VAL A 199 -6.31 -8.76 -21.51
CA VAL A 199 -6.18 -9.11 -22.91
C VAL A 199 -7.05 -10.31 -23.22
N LYS A 200 -7.90 -10.19 -24.24
CA LYS A 200 -8.69 -11.29 -24.77
C LYS A 200 -8.18 -11.63 -26.16
N VAL A 201 -7.67 -12.84 -26.34
CA VAL A 201 -7.12 -13.33 -27.61
C VAL A 201 -8.17 -14.19 -28.31
N ASP A 202 -8.49 -13.89 -29.56
CA ASP A 202 -9.24 -14.79 -30.43
C ASP A 202 -8.27 -15.69 -31.18
N THR A 203 -8.19 -16.94 -30.75
CA THR A 203 -7.31 -17.95 -31.33
C THR A 203 -7.81 -18.47 -32.68
N THR A 204 -9.08 -18.24 -33.04
CA THR A 204 -9.66 -18.63 -34.33
C THR A 204 -9.28 -17.63 -35.41
N THR A 205 -9.41 -16.34 -35.10
CA THR A 205 -9.09 -15.25 -36.04
C THR A 205 -7.65 -14.75 -35.93
N GLY A 206 -6.93 -15.12 -34.87
CA GLY A 206 -5.59 -14.60 -34.58
C GLY A 206 -5.58 -13.13 -34.16
N THR A 207 -6.71 -12.61 -33.68
CA THR A 207 -6.87 -11.21 -33.26
C THR A 207 -6.91 -11.10 -31.73
N PHE A 208 -6.91 -9.87 -31.19
CA PHE A 208 -7.06 -9.65 -29.75
C PHE A 208 -7.77 -8.32 -29.45
N THR A 209 -8.36 -8.23 -28.27
CA THR A 209 -8.84 -6.98 -27.68
C THR A 209 -8.14 -6.72 -26.36
N VAL A 210 -8.00 -5.45 -26.00
CA VAL A 210 -7.42 -4.99 -24.75
C VAL A 210 -8.42 -4.13 -24.01
N ARG A 211 -8.44 -4.23 -22.68
CA ARG A 211 -9.24 -3.33 -21.85
C ARG A 211 -8.51 -2.04 -21.56
N ASP A 212 -9.27 -0.98 -21.27
CA ASP A 212 -8.72 0.34 -20.96
C ASP A 212 -7.82 0.32 -19.72
N GLU A 213 -8.10 -0.55 -18.73
CA GLU A 213 -7.28 -0.68 -17.52
C GLU A 213 -5.84 -1.08 -17.82
N LEU A 214 -5.57 -1.76 -18.95
CA LEU A 214 -4.20 -2.10 -19.38
C LEU A 214 -3.31 -0.86 -19.49
N TYR A 215 -3.86 0.24 -20.01
CA TYR A 215 -3.10 1.48 -20.22
C TYR A 215 -2.82 2.19 -18.90
N ALA A 216 -3.78 2.21 -17.97
CA ALA A 216 -3.60 2.78 -16.65
C ALA A 216 -2.61 1.95 -15.81
N LEU A 217 -2.71 0.62 -15.82
CA LEU A 217 -1.73 -0.26 -15.17
C LEU A 217 -0.34 -0.14 -15.82
N GLY A 218 -0.29 0.11 -17.13
CA GLY A 218 0.93 0.43 -17.86
C GLY A 218 1.67 1.67 -17.35
N GLN A 219 0.98 2.62 -16.72
CA GLN A 219 1.60 3.78 -16.05
C GLN A 219 2.44 3.37 -14.82
N PHE A 220 2.22 2.18 -14.28
CA PHE A 220 3.05 1.64 -13.21
C PHE A 220 4.10 0.69 -13.80
N ALA A 221 3.64 -0.35 -14.50
CA ALA A 221 4.48 -1.48 -14.94
C ALA A 221 5.59 -1.10 -15.93
N ARG A 222 5.39 -0.05 -16.75
CA ARG A 222 6.40 0.39 -17.74
C ARG A 222 7.50 1.26 -17.13
N TYR A 223 7.22 1.92 -16.01
CA TYR A 223 8.08 2.98 -15.48
C TYR A 223 8.67 2.65 -14.10
N LEU A 224 8.08 1.70 -13.38
CA LEU A 224 8.57 1.19 -12.11
C LEU A 224 9.26 -0.16 -12.29
N GLY A 225 10.19 -0.46 -11.39
CA GLY A 225 11.04 -1.65 -11.44
C GLY A 225 11.76 -1.87 -10.11
N PRO A 226 12.44 -3.01 -9.92
CA PRO A 226 12.97 -3.44 -8.62
C PRO A 226 13.99 -2.49 -7.97
N GLN A 227 14.60 -1.59 -8.74
CA GLN A 227 15.54 -0.58 -8.27
C GLN A 227 14.87 0.64 -7.61
N HIS A 228 13.57 0.81 -7.81
CA HIS A 228 12.82 1.97 -7.35
C HIS A 228 12.39 1.78 -5.90
N VAL A 229 12.69 2.78 -5.06
CA VAL A 229 12.29 2.84 -3.67
C VAL A 229 11.26 3.94 -3.50
N ARG A 230 10.14 3.62 -2.85
CA ARG A 230 9.10 4.62 -2.59
C ARG A 230 9.63 5.71 -1.67
N VAL A 231 9.35 6.96 -2.01
CA VAL A 231 9.61 8.11 -1.13
C VAL A 231 8.30 8.65 -0.58
N ALA A 232 8.37 9.36 0.55
CA ALA A 232 7.20 10.03 1.10
C ALA A 232 6.69 11.11 0.13
N SER A 233 5.37 11.20 -0.01
CA SER A 233 4.71 12.18 -0.86
C SER A 233 3.41 12.65 -0.19
N SER A 234 2.86 13.78 -0.66
CA SER A 234 1.67 14.40 -0.08
C SER A 234 0.46 13.45 -0.11
N ALA A 235 -0.51 13.71 0.77
CA ALA A 235 -1.82 13.07 0.71
C ALA A 235 -2.55 13.44 -0.59
N ALA A 236 -3.52 12.61 -0.97
CA ALA A 236 -4.41 12.95 -2.08
C ALA A 236 -5.19 14.24 -1.75
N ASP A 237 -5.34 15.11 -2.73
CA ASP A 237 -6.07 16.37 -2.59
C ASP A 237 -6.77 16.73 -3.91
N ASN A 238 -7.92 17.39 -3.82
CA ASN A 238 -8.72 17.83 -4.97
C ASN A 238 -9.00 16.75 -6.05
N GLY A 239 -9.07 15.48 -5.64
CA GLY A 239 -9.30 14.34 -6.54
C GLY A 239 -8.05 13.82 -7.25
N VAL A 240 -6.85 14.28 -6.87
CA VAL A 240 -5.57 13.77 -7.38
C VAL A 240 -4.86 12.96 -6.32
N SER A 241 -4.59 11.68 -6.62
CA SER A 241 -3.75 10.79 -5.83
C SER A 241 -2.36 10.67 -6.47
N ASN A 242 -1.37 10.26 -5.68
CA ASN A 242 0.00 10.15 -6.17
C ASN A 242 0.78 9.03 -5.48
N VAL A 243 1.80 8.50 -6.16
CA VAL A 243 2.88 7.73 -5.52
C VAL A 243 4.19 8.08 -6.19
N VAL A 244 5.26 8.22 -5.41
CA VAL A 244 6.56 8.69 -5.89
C VAL A 244 7.66 7.72 -5.50
N PHE A 245 8.56 7.47 -6.43
CA PHE A 245 9.70 6.58 -6.27
C PHE A 245 10.99 7.26 -6.68
N ARG A 246 12.11 6.77 -6.14
CA ARG A 246 13.46 7.20 -6.47
C ARG A 246 14.32 5.97 -6.81
N ASP A 247 15.23 6.09 -7.77
CA ASP A 247 16.27 5.11 -8.02
C ASP A 247 17.60 5.45 -7.31
N GLY A 248 18.63 4.61 -7.45
CA GLY A 248 19.93 4.83 -6.82
C GLY A 248 20.75 6.01 -7.38
N GLY A 249 20.32 6.63 -8.49
CA GLY A 249 21.06 7.62 -9.26
C GLY A 249 20.38 8.99 -9.36
N ASP A 250 19.54 9.35 -8.38
CA ASP A 250 18.77 10.61 -8.35
C ASP A 250 17.64 10.71 -9.41
N GLY A 251 17.28 9.60 -10.04
CA GLY A 251 16.10 9.49 -10.87
C GLY A 251 14.84 9.35 -10.02
N PHE A 252 13.78 10.05 -10.42
CA PHE A 252 12.48 10.02 -9.79
C PHE A 252 11.39 9.60 -10.77
N VAL A 253 10.40 8.89 -10.25
CA VAL A 253 9.18 8.52 -10.96
C VAL A 253 7.99 8.88 -10.09
N ALA A 254 7.07 9.70 -10.58
CA ALA A 254 5.79 9.98 -9.95
C ALA A 254 4.66 9.45 -10.83
N VAL A 255 3.75 8.68 -10.25
CA VAL A 255 2.49 8.31 -10.89
C VAL A 255 1.37 9.10 -10.20
N LEU A 256 0.62 9.87 -10.98
CA LEU A 256 -0.53 10.65 -10.53
C LEU A 256 -1.82 10.04 -11.10
N GLY A 257 -2.85 9.91 -10.27
CA GLY A 257 -4.20 9.52 -10.69
C GLY A 257 -5.18 10.66 -10.46
N ASN A 258 -5.89 11.10 -11.49
CA ASN A 258 -6.94 12.11 -11.38
C ASN A 258 -8.32 11.47 -11.50
N ASP A 259 -9.02 11.34 -10.37
CA ASP A 259 -10.36 10.77 -10.32
C ASP A 259 -11.46 11.81 -10.62
N ALA A 260 -11.09 13.09 -10.81
CA ALA A 260 -12.04 14.14 -11.13
C ALA A 260 -12.49 14.10 -12.59
N ALA A 261 -13.72 14.59 -12.83
CA ALA A 261 -14.32 14.71 -14.16
C ALA A 261 -13.75 15.86 -15.02
N THR A 262 -12.77 16.60 -14.50
CA THR A 262 -12.08 17.67 -15.22
C THR A 262 -10.58 17.53 -15.04
N ASP A 263 -9.84 18.07 -15.99
CA ASP A 263 -8.39 18.19 -15.90
C ASP A 263 -7.96 18.89 -14.61
N ARG A 264 -6.86 18.42 -14.03
CA ARG A 264 -6.26 19.00 -12.84
C ARG A 264 -4.85 19.48 -13.15
N THR A 265 -4.59 20.75 -12.86
CA THR A 265 -3.24 21.28 -12.86
C THR A 265 -2.62 21.00 -11.49
N VAL A 266 -1.47 20.34 -11.49
CA VAL A 266 -0.74 19.90 -10.29
C VAL A 266 0.66 20.49 -10.34
N GLU A 267 1.11 21.09 -9.24
CA GLU A 267 2.51 21.46 -9.03
C GLU A 267 3.21 20.30 -8.31
N VAL A 268 4.20 19.72 -8.97
CA VAL A 268 5.08 18.71 -8.36
C VAL A 268 6.30 19.42 -7.81
N VAL A 269 6.52 19.30 -6.49
CA VAL A 269 7.68 19.87 -5.79
C VAL A 269 8.46 18.73 -5.14
N LEU A 270 9.71 18.51 -5.59
CA LEU A 270 10.57 17.48 -5.02
C LEU A 270 12.05 17.85 -5.22
N ALA A 271 12.89 17.54 -4.23
CA ALA A 271 14.34 17.76 -4.29
C ALA A 271 14.76 19.22 -4.59
N GLY A 272 13.95 20.21 -4.17
CA GLY A 272 14.21 21.63 -4.42
C GLY A 272 13.87 22.10 -5.85
N GLU A 273 13.31 21.22 -6.68
CA GLU A 273 12.81 21.53 -8.01
C GLU A 273 11.28 21.51 -8.02
N SER A 274 10.68 22.25 -8.95
CA SER A 274 9.25 22.14 -9.22
C SER A 274 8.92 22.20 -10.71
N PHE A 275 7.83 21.55 -11.07
CA PHE A 275 7.21 21.67 -12.38
C PHE A 275 5.69 21.55 -12.26
N THR A 276 4.99 22.16 -13.21
CA THR A 276 3.53 22.06 -13.30
C THR A 276 3.16 21.07 -14.38
N ALA A 277 2.17 20.23 -14.09
CA ALA A 277 1.62 19.28 -15.04
C ALA A 277 0.09 19.31 -15.03
N VAL A 278 -0.50 19.07 -16.21
CA VAL A 278 -1.94 18.82 -16.33
C VAL A 278 -2.16 17.32 -16.33
N VAL A 279 -2.93 16.82 -15.38
CA VAL A 279 -3.41 15.44 -15.33
C VAL A 279 -4.83 15.43 -15.89
N PRO A 280 -5.09 14.80 -17.06
CA PRO A 280 -6.41 14.79 -17.66
C PRO A 280 -7.48 14.18 -16.74
N ALA A 281 -8.74 14.55 -16.94
CA ALA A 281 -9.87 13.92 -16.26
C ALA A 281 -9.84 12.39 -16.38
N HIS A 282 -10.09 11.68 -15.27
CA HIS A 282 -10.13 10.21 -15.22
C HIS A 282 -8.89 9.50 -15.79
N ALA A 283 -7.71 10.10 -15.63
CA ALA A 283 -6.47 9.59 -16.20
C ALA A 283 -5.38 9.33 -15.16
N TYR A 284 -4.48 8.41 -15.51
CA TYR A 284 -3.22 8.20 -14.81
C TYR A 284 -2.07 8.73 -15.67
N ALA A 285 -1.17 9.49 -15.07
CA ALA A 285 -0.02 10.08 -15.74
C ALA A 285 1.27 9.81 -14.97
N THR A 286 2.32 9.41 -15.69
CA THR A 286 3.64 9.13 -15.11
C THR A 286 4.65 10.16 -15.56
N TYR A 287 5.34 10.73 -14.58
CA TYR A 287 6.38 11.73 -14.78
C TYR A 287 7.71 11.15 -14.31
N ARG A 288 8.77 11.37 -15.10
CA ARG A 288 10.13 10.97 -14.75
C ARG A 288 11.05 12.15 -14.90
N TRP A 289 11.92 12.34 -13.93
CA TRP A 289 12.91 13.42 -13.94
C TRP A 289 14.12 13.02 -13.10
N THR A 290 15.17 13.80 -13.19
CA THR A 290 16.36 13.68 -12.35
C THR A 290 16.45 14.94 -11.51
N GLY A 291 16.60 14.79 -10.20
CA GLY A 291 16.74 15.93 -9.29
C GLY A 291 17.78 15.62 -8.23
N ARG A 292 18.82 16.44 -8.10
CA ARG A 292 19.86 16.18 -7.10
C ARG A 292 19.26 16.37 -5.71
N VAL A 293 19.07 15.29 -4.96
CA VAL A 293 18.79 15.41 -3.53
C VAL A 293 20.09 15.76 -2.85
N PRO A 294 20.20 16.92 -2.18
CA PRO A 294 21.40 17.23 -1.40
C PRO A 294 21.68 16.07 -0.45
N PRO A 295 22.93 15.58 -0.35
CA PRO A 295 23.27 14.53 0.59
C PRO A 295 22.79 14.94 1.97
N SER A 296 22.19 14.00 2.71
CA SER A 296 21.69 14.25 4.04
C SER A 296 22.83 14.71 4.96
N ARG A 297 23.03 16.03 5.09
CA ARG A 297 23.14 16.53 6.46
C ARG A 297 21.81 16.20 7.10
N ARG A 298 21.87 15.63 8.30
CA ARG A 298 20.74 15.02 9.00
C ARG A 298 19.59 16.03 9.05
N ASN A 299 18.70 16.01 8.06
CA ASN A 299 17.62 16.99 7.98
C ASN A 299 16.73 16.77 9.21
N HIS A 300 16.92 17.64 10.20
CA HIS A 300 16.22 17.64 11.45
C HIS A 300 15.03 18.56 11.28
N ALA A 301 13.82 18.04 11.54
CA ALA A 301 12.64 18.90 11.56
C ALA A 301 12.89 20.13 12.46
N PRO A 302 12.58 21.37 12.00
CA PRO A 302 12.85 22.57 12.77
C PRO A 302 12.19 22.50 14.15
N VAL A 303 12.96 22.77 15.20
CA VAL A 303 12.41 22.78 16.55
C VAL A 303 11.84 24.15 16.83
N LEU A 304 10.51 24.26 16.84
CA LEU A 304 9.80 25.46 17.25
C LEU A 304 10.04 25.71 18.75
N ARG A 305 10.51 26.91 19.09
CA ARG A 305 10.58 27.30 20.50
C ARG A 305 9.17 27.50 21.02
N ALA A 306 8.89 26.94 22.20
CA ALA A 306 7.63 27.18 22.88
C ALA A 306 7.45 28.69 23.10
N VAL A 307 6.36 29.24 22.59
CA VAL A 307 5.97 30.62 22.88
C VAL A 307 5.01 30.62 24.06
N ALA A 308 5.19 31.59 24.96
CA ALA A 308 4.29 31.76 26.09
C ALA A 308 2.83 31.92 25.62
N PRO A 309 1.83 31.47 26.39
CA PRO A 309 0.43 31.66 26.05
C PRO A 309 0.14 33.15 25.75
N VAL A 310 -0.38 33.42 24.57
CA VAL A 310 -0.72 34.78 24.14
C VAL A 310 -2.20 35.02 24.36
N VAL A 311 -2.54 36.14 25.00
CA VAL A 311 -3.92 36.61 25.13
C VAL A 311 -4.22 37.50 23.93
N ALA A 312 -5.11 37.06 23.05
CA ALA A 312 -5.56 37.82 21.90
C ALA A 312 -6.95 38.41 22.19
N ASP A 313 -7.16 39.67 21.82
CA ASP A 313 -8.49 40.28 21.81
C ASP A 313 -9.30 39.67 20.66
N GLN A 314 -10.59 39.41 20.91
CA GLN A 314 -11.52 38.81 19.95
C GLN A 314 -11.65 39.62 18.65
N PHE A 315 -11.28 40.90 18.66
CA PHE A 315 -11.39 41.79 17.50
C PHE A 315 -10.06 42.38 17.02
N ALA A 316 -8.91 41.91 17.54
CA ALA A 316 -7.60 42.42 17.13
C ALA A 316 -6.72 41.33 16.50
N THR A 317 -5.95 41.71 15.48
CA THR A 317 -4.89 40.87 14.92
C THR A 317 -3.74 40.81 15.91
N THR A 318 -3.49 39.63 16.49
CA THR A 318 -2.34 39.40 17.36
C THR A 318 -1.25 38.70 16.56
N ARG A 319 -0.07 39.34 16.46
CA ARG A 319 1.09 38.74 15.81
C ARG A 319 1.96 38.09 16.87
N VAL A 320 2.26 36.80 16.68
CA VAL A 320 3.13 36.04 17.57
C VAL A 320 4.41 35.73 16.81
N PRO A 321 5.58 36.28 17.22
CA PRO A 321 6.83 35.92 16.59
C PRO A 321 7.18 34.48 16.98
N LEU A 322 7.18 33.59 15.99
CA LEU A 322 7.72 32.24 16.15
C LEU A 322 9.22 32.28 15.82
N SER A 323 10.01 31.60 16.64
CA SER A 323 11.41 31.31 16.30
C SER A 323 11.58 29.79 16.26
N ALA A 324 12.17 29.32 15.18
CA ALA A 324 12.62 27.95 15.06
C ALA A 324 14.15 27.94 15.20
N THR A 325 14.69 26.90 15.81
CA THR A 325 16.10 26.57 15.61
C THR A 325 16.13 25.44 14.60
N ASP A 326 16.60 25.78 13.40
CA ASP A 326 17.03 24.78 12.45
C ASP A 326 18.51 24.51 12.68
N ARG A 327 18.82 23.25 12.94
CA ARG A 327 20.19 22.81 13.23
C ARG A 327 21.02 22.68 11.95
N ASP A 328 20.35 22.58 10.81
CA ASP A 328 20.97 22.33 9.51
C ASP A 328 21.22 23.63 8.73
N GLY A 329 20.60 24.74 9.17
CA GLY A 329 20.84 26.08 8.63
C GLY A 329 20.14 26.32 7.30
N ASP A 330 19.09 25.56 7.01
CA ASP A 330 18.24 25.78 5.85
C ASP A 330 17.51 27.13 6.04
N GLY A 331 17.55 27.97 5.01
CA GLY A 331 16.89 29.28 5.04
C GLY A 331 15.38 29.11 5.32
N PRO A 332 14.75 29.98 6.12
CA PRO A 332 13.36 29.80 6.49
C PRO A 332 12.45 29.85 5.26
N VAL A 333 11.76 28.74 4.96
CA VAL A 333 10.57 28.78 4.10
C VAL A 333 9.44 29.38 4.93
N ALA A 334 9.27 30.71 4.83
CA ALA A 334 8.25 31.42 5.59
C ALA A 334 6.84 31.02 5.10
N THR A 335 6.13 30.19 5.86
CA THR A 335 4.68 30.02 5.73
C THR A 335 3.99 30.89 6.79
N ALA A 336 3.30 31.94 6.34
CA ALA A 336 2.54 32.81 7.24
C ALA A 336 1.19 32.16 7.56
N TRP A 337 0.91 31.90 8.84
CA TRP A 337 -0.39 31.44 9.31
C TRP A 337 -1.14 32.62 9.93
N SER A 338 -2.30 32.99 9.38
CA SER A 338 -3.22 33.93 10.01
C SER A 338 -4.43 33.19 10.57
N CYS A 339 -4.63 33.24 11.89
CA CYS A 339 -5.89 32.81 12.49
C CYS A 339 -6.88 33.99 12.48
N GLY A 340 -7.86 33.96 11.58
CA GLY A 340 -9.01 34.86 11.59
C GLY A 340 -10.27 34.11 12.03
N TRP A 341 -11.04 34.66 12.95
CA TRP A 341 -12.37 34.15 13.26
C TRP A 341 -13.36 34.66 12.21
N PRO A 342 -14.31 33.84 11.71
CA PRO A 342 -15.31 34.30 10.76
C PRO A 342 -16.20 35.37 11.41
N THR A 343 -16.20 36.58 10.85
CA THR A 343 -17.13 37.65 11.24
C THR A 343 -18.56 37.26 10.90
N ALA A 344 -19.50 37.46 11.82
CA ALA A 344 -20.93 37.25 11.58
C ALA A 344 -21.44 38.10 10.40
N PRO A 345 -22.37 37.61 9.56
CA PRO A 345 -22.83 38.35 8.39
C PRO A 345 -23.68 39.56 8.81
N ALA A 346 -23.30 40.75 8.33
CA ALA A 346 -24.15 41.93 8.37
C ALA A 346 -25.40 41.71 7.49
N ARG A 347 -26.58 42.02 8.05
CA ARG A 347 -27.86 41.96 7.34
C ARG A 347 -27.89 42.98 6.19
N ARG A 348 -28.20 42.55 4.97
CA ARG A 348 -28.76 43.40 3.90
C ARG A 348 -30.04 42.75 3.31
N PRO A 349 -31.07 43.54 2.92
CA PRO A 349 -32.36 43.06 2.41
C PRO A 349 -32.28 42.66 0.91
N PRO A 350 -33.34 42.06 0.32
CA PRO A 350 -33.21 40.93 -0.60
C PRO A 350 -33.02 41.34 -2.06
N THR A 351 -32.32 40.50 -2.85
CA THR A 351 -32.74 40.13 -4.22
C THR A 351 -31.90 38.97 -4.81
N ARG A 352 -32.63 37.94 -5.27
CA ARG A 352 -32.41 36.91 -6.31
C ARG A 352 -31.21 35.93 -6.30
N SER A 353 -31.62 34.64 -6.43
CA SER A 353 -30.90 33.44 -6.92
C SER A 353 -29.87 32.79 -5.99
N ARG A 354 -29.71 31.46 -5.86
CA ARG A 354 -30.53 30.22 -5.91
C ARG A 354 -29.55 29.12 -5.43
N TYR A 355 -29.92 28.38 -4.37
CA TYR A 355 -29.45 27.03 -3.94
C TYR A 355 -27.93 26.74 -3.79
N ALA A 356 -27.46 25.81 -2.96
CA ALA A 356 -27.73 25.31 -1.61
C ALA A 356 -26.74 24.13 -1.44
N THR A 357 -25.85 24.17 -0.44
CA THR A 357 -25.08 23.01 0.02
C THR A 357 -25.24 22.81 1.54
N PRO A 358 -25.13 21.57 2.03
CA PRO A 358 -25.89 21.09 3.17
C PRO A 358 -25.28 21.45 4.54
N ARG A 359 -26.18 21.61 5.51
CA ARG A 359 -25.86 21.68 6.94
C ARG A 359 -25.79 20.28 7.55
N ALA A 360 -24.71 19.97 8.25
CA ALA A 360 -24.76 19.04 9.37
C ALA A 360 -24.99 19.82 10.67
N ARG A 361 -26.07 19.48 11.37
CA ARG A 361 -26.37 19.96 12.74
C ARG A 361 -25.73 19.02 13.74
N CYS A 362 -25.24 19.57 14.85
CA CYS A 362 -25.22 18.87 16.12
C CYS A 362 -25.77 19.75 17.25
N TRP A 363 -26.43 19.05 18.17
CA TRP A 363 -27.42 19.51 19.13
C TRP A 363 -26.86 20.33 20.29
N ARG A 364 -27.66 21.29 20.78
CA ARG A 364 -27.46 21.99 22.06
C ARG A 364 -28.06 21.18 23.21
N GLY A 365 -27.23 20.79 24.17
CA GLY A 365 -27.67 20.54 25.55
C GLY A 365 -27.85 21.87 26.29
N ARG A 366 -29.06 22.14 26.78
CA ARG A 366 -29.41 23.33 27.56
C ARG A 366 -28.67 23.36 28.90
N ARG A 367 -28.22 24.54 29.35
CA ARG A 367 -28.55 25.06 30.69
C ARG A 367 -28.36 26.58 30.84
N ARG A 368 -29.39 27.12 31.49
CA ARG A 368 -29.69 28.38 32.20
C ARG A 368 -28.66 29.52 32.24
N ARG A 369 -29.22 30.73 32.07
CA ARG A 369 -28.67 32.07 32.33
C ARG A 369 -28.33 32.27 33.81
N THR A 370 -27.22 32.96 34.06
CA THR A 370 -27.06 33.99 35.10
C THR A 370 -25.88 34.90 34.73
N PRO A 371 -25.93 36.22 34.99
CA PRO A 371 -24.93 37.17 34.54
C PRO A 371 -23.87 37.40 35.63
N GLY A 372 -22.61 37.33 35.26
CA GLY A 372 -21.49 37.65 36.14
C GLY A 372 -20.21 37.69 35.33
N ALA A 373 -19.50 38.82 35.39
CA ALA A 373 -18.21 39.03 34.77
C ALA A 373 -17.21 37.98 35.31
N GLY A 374 -16.93 36.97 34.51
CA GLY A 374 -15.89 35.99 34.77
C GLY A 374 -14.87 36.04 33.66
N ARG A 375 -13.63 36.44 33.96
CA ARG A 375 -12.46 36.17 33.11
C ARG A 375 -12.49 34.68 32.76
N ARG A 376 -12.68 34.35 31.48
CA ARG A 376 -12.52 32.97 31.00
C ARG A 376 -11.04 32.74 30.71
N THR A 377 -10.34 32.15 31.68
CA THR A 377 -9.03 31.54 31.45
C THR A 377 -9.24 30.15 30.87
N SER A 378 -8.95 29.97 29.58
CA SER A 378 -8.71 28.64 29.02
C SER A 378 -7.21 28.34 29.11
N ARG A 379 -6.82 27.37 29.94
CA ARG A 379 -5.49 26.76 29.86
C ARG A 379 -5.47 25.88 28.60
N CYS A 380 -4.76 26.31 27.56
CA CYS A 380 -4.20 25.35 26.61
C CYS A 380 -2.94 24.79 27.27
N THR A 381 -3.03 23.59 27.86
CA THR A 381 -1.84 22.81 28.11
C THR A 381 -1.31 22.34 26.77
N SER A 382 -0.06 22.67 26.46
CA SER A 382 0.68 21.97 25.41
C SER A 382 0.92 20.55 25.87
N ARG A 383 -0.01 19.64 25.63
CA ARG A 383 0.40 18.28 25.32
C ARG A 383 0.78 18.28 23.86
N SER A 384 2.08 18.27 23.61
CA SER A 384 2.62 17.70 22.39
C SER A 384 2.20 16.22 22.37
N SER A 385 1.03 15.93 21.81
CA SER A 385 0.74 14.61 21.25
C SER A 385 0.83 14.74 19.74
N TRP A 386 2.05 14.93 19.28
CA TRP A 386 2.46 14.24 18.06
C TRP A 386 2.64 12.77 18.44
N PRO A 387 2.22 11.79 17.61
CA PRO A 387 2.71 10.44 17.79
C PRO A 387 4.23 10.51 17.80
N ARG A 388 4.86 9.91 18.82
CA ARG A 388 6.32 9.80 18.88
C ARG A 388 6.79 9.14 17.60
N ALA A 389 7.64 9.85 16.86
CA ALA A 389 8.58 9.21 15.97
C ALA A 389 9.59 8.44 16.81
N THR A 390 9.40 7.13 16.96
CA THR A 390 10.51 6.21 17.24
C THR A 390 11.34 6.13 15.98
N SER A 391 12.66 6.33 16.11
CA SER A 391 13.67 6.18 15.06
C SER A 391 13.24 5.17 13.99
N TRP A 392 12.92 5.71 12.81
CA TRP A 392 12.22 5.02 11.72
C TRP A 392 13.19 4.43 10.72
#